data_AF-A0A1A9NIX9-F1
#
_entry.id   AF-A0A1A9NIX9-F1
#
_cell.length_a   1.000
_cell.length_b   1.000
_cell.length_c   1.000
_cell.angle_alpha   90.00
_cell.angle_beta   90.00
_cell.angle_gamma   90.00
#
_symmetry.space_group_name_H-M   'P 1'
#
loop_
_entity.id
_entity.type
_entity.pdbx_description
1 polymer ?
#
loop_
_entity_poly.entity_id
_entity_poly.type
_entity_poly.pdbx_seq_one_letter_code
_entity_poly.pdbx_strand_id
1 'polypeptide(L)'
;MELSEIDQTQITSRAIELMGGAEAFYTAADKELDEIQRKWNQNIDLIGRILRAHLFVEHYMTEYITNTNSRLGDLNQARLSFVQKTALLDATNPDMTDILPGIRQLNRIRNRLAHNLDVQVTGEDAKTFLESERFAALRAAREREKPVSSEPIDVLEDFAQHTSIVFSYEFTPLSHAMTQAITEAHAGKPDK
;
A
#
# COMPACT_ATOMS: atom_id res chain seq x y z
N MET A 1 -24.09 -47.24 -8.86
CA MET A 1 -23.53 -47.21 -7.49
C MET A 1 -23.96 -45.89 -6.89
N GLU A 2 -25.15 -45.89 -6.30
CA GLU A 2 -25.72 -44.71 -5.65
C GLU A 2 -24.90 -44.40 -4.41
N LEU A 3 -24.36 -43.19 -4.33
CA LEU A 3 -23.83 -42.64 -3.09
C LEU A 3 -25.06 -42.44 -2.18
N SER A 4 -25.27 -43.33 -1.22
CA SER A 4 -26.32 -43.18 -0.21
C SER A 4 -26.20 -41.81 0.45
N GLU A 5 -27.31 -41.07 0.54
CA GLU A 5 -27.37 -39.83 1.32
C GLU A 5 -26.81 -40.07 2.71
N ILE A 6 -25.71 -39.40 3.01
CA ILE A 6 -25.00 -39.53 4.26
C ILE A 6 -25.80 -38.78 5.33
N ASP A 7 -26.35 -39.50 6.32
CA ASP A 7 -27.04 -38.92 7.46
C ASP A 7 -26.06 -38.17 8.39
N GLN A 8 -26.12 -36.84 8.32
CA GLN A 8 -25.28 -35.94 9.11
C GLN A 8 -25.53 -36.05 10.61
N THR A 9 -26.76 -36.37 11.02
CA THR A 9 -27.09 -36.58 12.43
C THR A 9 -26.39 -37.83 12.93
N GLN A 10 -26.42 -38.92 12.16
CA GLN A 10 -25.74 -40.17 12.53
C GLN A 10 -24.22 -40.01 12.62
N ILE A 11 -23.61 -39.25 11.69
CA ILE A 11 -22.17 -38.92 11.76
C ILE A 11 -21.85 -38.15 13.04
N THR A 12 -22.61 -37.10 13.32
CA THR A 12 -22.33 -36.21 14.45
C THR A 12 -22.45 -36.96 15.78
N SER A 13 -23.52 -37.76 15.94
CA SER A 13 -23.67 -38.64 17.12
C SER A 13 -22.51 -39.60 17.26
N ARG A 14 -22.05 -40.22 16.16
CA ARG A 14 -20.91 -41.13 16.20
C ARG A 14 -19.59 -40.43 16.54
N ALA A 15 -19.39 -39.21 16.05
CA ALA A 15 -18.21 -38.40 16.38
C ALA A 15 -18.19 -38.03 17.88
N ILE A 16 -19.35 -37.67 18.45
CA ILE A 16 -19.51 -37.40 19.88
C ILE A 16 -19.13 -38.65 20.71
N GLU A 17 -19.62 -39.83 20.32
CA GLU A 17 -19.26 -41.08 20.98
C GLU A 17 -17.75 -41.37 20.91
N LEU A 18 -17.15 -41.21 19.73
CA LEU A 18 -15.72 -41.46 19.51
C LEU A 18 -14.83 -40.53 20.35
N MET A 19 -15.27 -39.31 20.61
CA MET A 19 -14.57 -38.33 21.43
C MET A 19 -14.77 -38.55 22.95
N GLY A 20 -15.57 -39.56 23.35
CA GLY A 20 -15.81 -39.88 24.77
C GLY A 20 -17.00 -39.14 25.39
N GLY A 21 -17.89 -38.57 24.57
CA GLY A 21 -19.12 -37.91 25.01
C GLY A 21 -19.19 -36.44 24.58
N ALA A 22 -20.35 -35.83 24.83
CA ALA A 22 -20.67 -34.49 24.36
C ALA A 22 -19.72 -33.41 24.90
N GLU A 23 -19.32 -33.51 26.16
CA GLU A 23 -18.43 -32.53 26.81
C GLU A 23 -17.05 -32.46 26.13
N ALA A 24 -16.42 -33.61 25.90
CA ALA A 24 -15.13 -33.71 25.24
C ALA A 24 -15.20 -33.26 23.77
N PHE A 25 -16.29 -33.61 23.08
CA PHE A 25 -16.54 -33.17 21.71
C PHE A 25 -16.66 -31.64 21.61
N TYR A 26 -17.53 -31.01 22.42
CA TYR A 26 -17.71 -29.56 22.37
C TYR A 26 -16.47 -28.80 22.82
N THR A 27 -15.72 -29.29 23.81
CA THR A 27 -14.46 -28.68 24.21
C THR A 27 -13.44 -28.64 23.06
N ALA A 28 -13.34 -29.73 22.29
CA ALA A 28 -12.47 -29.78 21.12
C ALA A 28 -12.96 -28.87 19.98
N ALA A 29 -14.27 -28.91 19.69
CA ALA A 29 -14.90 -28.08 18.67
C ALA A 29 -14.75 -26.58 18.97
N ASP A 30 -14.96 -26.16 20.22
CA ASP A 30 -14.79 -24.77 20.65
C ASP A 30 -13.35 -24.30 20.47
N LYS A 31 -12.37 -25.14 20.81
CA LYS A 31 -10.95 -24.83 20.59
C LYS A 31 -10.62 -24.65 19.11
N GLU A 32 -11.14 -25.52 18.24
CA GLU A 32 -10.96 -25.39 16.79
C GLU A 32 -11.64 -24.12 16.24
N LEU A 33 -12.86 -23.82 16.71
CA LEU A 33 -13.58 -22.60 16.37
C LEU A 33 -12.83 -21.35 16.81
N ASP A 34 -12.23 -21.34 18.01
CA ASP A 34 -11.40 -20.23 18.49
C ASP A 34 -10.16 -20.00 17.61
N GLU A 35 -9.53 -21.07 17.10
CA GLU A 35 -8.43 -20.98 16.14
C GLU A 35 -8.87 -20.38 14.80
N ILE A 36 -10.03 -20.80 14.30
CA ILE A 36 -10.62 -20.25 13.07
C ILE A 36 -10.98 -18.77 13.27
N GLN A 37 -11.65 -18.45 14.37
CA GLN A 37 -12.11 -17.11 14.67
C GLN A 37 -10.94 -16.12 14.85
N ARG A 38 -9.84 -16.57 15.46
CA ARG A 38 -8.59 -15.77 15.51
C ARG A 38 -8.04 -15.44 14.13
N LYS A 39 -8.13 -16.37 13.17
CA LYS A 39 -7.71 -16.12 11.78
C LYS A 39 -8.73 -15.30 11.00
N TRP A 40 -10.01 -15.36 11.35
CA TRP A 40 -11.07 -14.57 10.71
C TRP A 40 -11.07 -13.12 11.17
N ASN A 41 -10.87 -12.88 12.47
CA ASN A 41 -10.87 -11.56 13.11
C ASN A 41 -9.57 -10.79 12.83
N GLN A 42 -9.21 -10.64 11.57
CA GLN A 42 -8.08 -9.83 11.15
C GLN A 42 -8.33 -8.34 11.38
N ASN A 43 -7.25 -7.58 11.43
CA ASN A 43 -7.30 -6.13 11.55
C ASN A 43 -7.74 -5.48 10.22
N ILE A 44 -9.05 -5.49 9.96
CA ILE A 44 -9.63 -4.97 8.72
C ILE A 44 -9.31 -3.49 8.45
N ASP A 45 -9.11 -2.69 9.50
CA ASP A 45 -8.71 -1.28 9.37
C ASP A 45 -7.31 -1.18 8.76
N LEU A 46 -6.35 -1.91 9.33
CA LEU A 46 -4.98 -1.95 8.84
C LEU A 46 -4.91 -2.42 7.38
N ILE A 47 -5.66 -3.48 7.05
CA ILE A 47 -5.79 -4.00 5.68
C ILE A 47 -6.29 -2.90 4.74
N GLY A 48 -7.38 -2.22 5.13
CA GLY A 48 -8.00 -1.16 4.34
C GLY A 48 -7.05 0.03 4.12
N ARG A 49 -6.31 0.42 5.15
CA ARG A 49 -5.33 1.52 5.10
C ARG A 49 -4.17 1.23 4.15
N ILE A 50 -3.58 0.02 4.24
CA ILE A 50 -2.51 -0.41 3.32
C ILE A 50 -3.03 -0.46 1.88
N LEU A 51 -4.20 -1.04 1.65
CA LEU A 51 -4.77 -1.18 0.31
C LEU A 51 -5.10 0.19 -0.29
N ARG A 52 -5.69 1.10 0.51
CA ARG A 52 -5.97 2.48 0.11
C ARG A 52 -4.69 3.19 -0.32
N ALA A 53 -3.65 3.15 0.51
CA ALA A 53 -2.36 3.78 0.20
C ALA A 53 -1.75 3.24 -1.11
N HIS A 54 -1.80 1.92 -1.31
CA HIS A 54 -1.33 1.28 -2.55
C HIS A 54 -2.09 1.76 -3.79
N LEU A 55 -3.42 1.71 -3.75
CA LEU A 55 -4.27 2.11 -4.87
C LEU A 55 -4.12 3.61 -5.18
N PHE A 56 -3.96 4.44 -4.16
CA PHE A 56 -3.76 5.88 -4.30
C PHE A 56 -2.45 6.18 -5.04
N VAL A 57 -1.33 5.60 -4.60
CA VAL A 57 -0.04 5.75 -5.30
C VAL A 57 -0.10 5.20 -6.71
N GLU A 58 -0.74 4.05 -6.93
CA GLU A 58 -0.85 3.46 -8.27
C GLU A 58 -1.65 4.33 -9.23
N HIS A 59 -2.72 4.97 -8.76
CA HIS A 59 -3.52 5.90 -9.55
C HIS A 59 -2.65 7.06 -10.05
N TYR A 60 -1.99 7.80 -9.16
CA TYR A 60 -1.16 8.94 -9.55
C TYR A 60 0.08 8.53 -10.35
N MET A 61 0.67 7.38 -10.06
CA MET A 61 1.77 6.83 -10.86
C MET A 61 1.31 6.56 -12.31
N THR A 62 0.09 6.04 -12.49
CA THR A 62 -0.47 5.76 -13.82
C THR A 62 -0.73 7.07 -14.58
N GLU A 63 -1.27 8.09 -13.90
CA GLU A 63 -1.45 9.42 -14.50
C GLU A 63 -0.11 10.06 -14.88
N TYR A 64 0.89 9.99 -14.00
CA TYR A 64 2.23 10.49 -14.25
C TYR A 64 2.86 9.87 -15.52
N ILE A 65 2.84 8.53 -15.63
CA ILE A 65 3.41 7.82 -16.79
C ILE A 65 2.66 8.21 -18.07
N THR A 66 1.33 8.33 -18.00
CA THR A 66 0.51 8.73 -19.15
C THR A 66 0.83 10.15 -19.62
N ASN A 67 0.96 11.09 -18.68
CA ASN A 67 1.19 12.50 -18.98
C ASN A 67 2.62 12.77 -19.47
N THR A 68 3.62 12.08 -18.91
CA THR A 68 5.02 12.20 -19.35
C THR A 68 5.28 11.53 -20.71
N ASN A 69 4.41 10.60 -21.14
CA ASN A 69 4.60 9.83 -22.36
C ASN A 69 3.37 9.88 -23.27
N SER A 70 3.11 11.05 -23.87
CA SER A 70 1.93 11.34 -24.71
C SER A 70 1.69 10.43 -25.93
N ARG A 71 2.66 9.57 -26.27
CA ARG A 71 2.56 8.60 -27.38
C ARG A 71 2.28 7.17 -26.93
N LEU A 72 2.21 6.90 -25.62
CA LEU A 72 1.81 5.60 -25.12
C LEU A 72 0.32 5.36 -25.42
N GLY A 73 -0.02 4.10 -25.71
CA GLY A 73 -1.41 3.67 -25.77
C GLY A 73 -2.06 3.65 -24.38
N ASP A 74 -3.31 3.22 -24.31
CA ASP A 74 -4.05 3.13 -23.05
C ASP A 74 -3.40 2.12 -22.07
N LEU A 75 -2.78 2.66 -21.00
CA LEU A 75 -2.14 1.86 -19.97
C LEU A 75 -3.11 0.97 -19.19
N ASN A 76 -4.40 1.33 -19.13
CA ASN A 76 -5.41 0.49 -18.47
C ASN A 76 -5.67 -0.78 -19.29
N GLN A 77 -5.67 -0.68 -20.62
CA GLN A 77 -5.77 -1.86 -21.50
C GLN A 77 -4.51 -2.71 -21.46
N ALA A 78 -3.34 -2.09 -21.29
CA ALA A 78 -2.07 -2.80 -21.17
C ALA A 78 -1.96 -3.66 -19.90
N ARG A 79 -2.81 -3.42 -18.89
CA ARG A 79 -2.90 -4.20 -17.64
C ARG A 79 -1.54 -4.41 -16.97
N LEU A 80 -0.70 -3.36 -16.98
CA LEU A 80 0.60 -3.41 -16.35
C LEU A 80 0.46 -3.59 -14.84
N SER A 81 1.22 -4.51 -14.27
CA SER A 81 1.35 -4.65 -12.82
C SER A 81 2.03 -3.43 -12.20
N PHE A 82 1.82 -3.24 -10.90
CA PHE A 82 2.48 -2.17 -10.14
C PHE A 82 4.00 -2.16 -10.35
N VAL A 83 4.66 -3.32 -10.30
CA VAL A 83 6.11 -3.44 -10.50
C VAL A 83 6.52 -3.00 -11.92
N GLN A 84 5.75 -3.39 -12.94
CA GLN A 84 6.01 -2.95 -14.31
C GLN A 84 5.84 -1.43 -14.46
N LYS A 85 4.83 -0.82 -13.82
CA LYS A 85 4.65 0.63 -13.81
C LYS A 85 5.82 1.34 -13.13
N THR A 86 6.31 0.83 -11.99
CA THR A 86 7.48 1.41 -11.33
C THR A 86 8.75 1.38 -12.19
N ALA A 87 8.87 0.40 -13.09
CA ALA A 87 10.00 0.32 -14.02
C ALA A 87 9.92 1.35 -15.17
N LEU A 88 8.77 2.00 -15.36
CA LEU A 88 8.57 3.07 -16.36
C LEU A 88 8.84 4.46 -15.79
N LEU A 89 9.10 4.59 -14.49
CA LEU A 89 9.47 5.88 -13.88
C LEU A 89 10.86 6.31 -14.32
N ASP A 90 11.03 7.61 -14.55
CA ASP A 90 12.30 8.19 -14.98
C ASP A 90 13.33 8.15 -13.85
N ALA A 91 14.28 7.21 -13.94
CA ALA A 91 15.36 7.06 -12.98
C ALA A 91 16.42 8.17 -13.07
N THR A 92 16.35 9.08 -14.04
CA THR A 92 17.22 10.27 -14.11
C THR A 92 16.66 11.45 -13.33
N ASN A 93 15.37 11.42 -12.99
CA ASN A 93 14.73 12.42 -12.16
C ASN A 93 15.08 12.18 -10.66
N PRO A 94 15.72 13.15 -9.98
CA PRO A 94 16.10 13.00 -8.58
C PRO A 94 14.89 12.81 -7.64
N ASP A 95 13.78 13.52 -7.88
CA ASP A 95 12.56 13.38 -7.06
C ASP A 95 11.98 11.96 -7.20
N MET A 96 12.05 11.36 -8.39
CA MET A 96 11.62 9.97 -8.61
C MET A 96 12.55 8.97 -7.92
N THR A 97 13.86 9.22 -8.00
CA THR A 97 14.88 8.38 -7.38
C THR A 97 14.75 8.35 -5.85
N ASP A 98 14.41 9.50 -5.24
CA ASP A 98 14.21 9.64 -3.79
C ASP A 98 13.03 8.79 -3.27
N ILE A 99 11.91 8.73 -4.01
CA ILE A 99 10.69 8.01 -3.59
C ILE A 99 10.67 6.53 -4.01
N LEU A 100 11.47 6.13 -5.00
CA LEU A 100 11.49 4.78 -5.58
C LEU A 100 11.69 3.64 -4.54
N PRO A 101 12.62 3.76 -3.57
CA PRO A 101 12.76 2.76 -2.51
C PRO A 101 11.48 2.57 -1.69
N GLY A 102 10.84 3.66 -1.29
CA GLY A 102 9.58 3.63 -0.54
C GLY A 102 8.42 3.04 -1.34
N ILE A 103 8.29 3.40 -2.63
CA ILE A 103 7.27 2.78 -3.51
C ILE A 103 7.44 1.26 -3.59
N ARG A 104 8.68 0.77 -3.71
CA ARG A 104 8.97 -0.67 -3.71
C ARG A 104 8.61 -1.30 -2.37
N GLN A 105 8.85 -0.61 -1.25
CA GLN A 105 8.48 -1.09 0.07
C GLN A 105 6.97 -1.19 0.24
N LEU A 106 6.20 -0.20 -0.22
CA LEU A 106 4.74 -0.25 -0.23
C LEU A 106 4.22 -1.49 -0.96
N ASN A 107 4.80 -1.82 -2.12
CA ASN A 107 4.44 -3.03 -2.86
C ASN A 107 4.80 -4.32 -2.09
N ARG A 108 5.93 -4.36 -1.38
CA ARG A 108 6.28 -5.51 -0.52
C ARG A 108 5.29 -5.69 0.62
N ILE A 109 4.88 -4.61 1.28
CA ILE A 109 3.87 -4.65 2.35
C ILE A 109 2.52 -5.13 1.80
N ARG A 110 2.09 -4.60 0.64
CA ARG A 110 0.86 -5.08 -0.02
C ARG A 110 0.93 -6.56 -0.40
N ASN A 111 2.08 -7.02 -0.89
CA ASN A 111 2.27 -8.44 -1.21
C ASN A 111 2.25 -9.32 0.04
N ARG A 112 2.85 -8.87 1.15
CA ARG A 112 2.73 -9.54 2.45
C ARG A 112 1.27 -9.66 2.84
N LEU A 113 0.49 -8.59 2.67
CA LEU A 113 -0.95 -8.57 2.95
C LEU A 113 -1.75 -9.56 2.11
N ALA A 114 -1.40 -9.74 0.84
CA ALA A 114 -2.06 -10.70 -0.04
C ALA A 114 -1.80 -12.17 0.34
N HIS A 115 -0.73 -12.46 1.09
CA HIS A 115 -0.32 -13.83 1.41
C HIS A 115 -0.45 -14.19 2.90
N ASN A 116 -0.51 -13.21 3.79
CA ASN A 116 -0.58 -13.41 5.24
C ASN A 116 -1.81 -12.69 5.80
N LEU A 117 -2.57 -13.39 6.64
CA LEU A 117 -3.77 -12.82 7.25
C LEU A 117 -3.42 -11.83 8.37
N ASP A 118 -2.38 -12.10 9.17
CA ASP A 118 -1.88 -11.22 10.25
C ASP A 118 -0.69 -10.37 9.78
N VAL A 119 -0.96 -9.33 8.99
CA VAL A 119 0.08 -8.40 8.54
C VAL A 119 0.15 -7.18 9.44
N GLN A 120 1.37 -6.85 9.84
CA GLN A 120 1.72 -5.62 10.55
C GLN A 120 2.64 -4.76 9.69
N VAL A 121 2.45 -3.44 9.73
CA VAL A 121 3.45 -2.49 9.22
C VAL A 121 4.45 -2.27 10.35
N THR A 122 5.71 -2.60 10.10
CA THR A 122 6.75 -2.61 11.13
C THR A 122 7.54 -1.30 11.16
N GLY A 123 8.26 -1.04 12.25
CA GLY A 123 9.20 0.09 12.30
C GLY A 123 10.30 0.02 11.22
N GLU A 124 10.67 -1.17 10.76
CA GLU A 124 11.63 -1.35 9.66
C GLU A 124 11.01 -0.95 8.31
N ASP A 125 9.75 -1.29 8.08
CA ASP A 125 8.98 -0.80 6.94
C ASP A 125 8.96 0.74 6.92
N ALA A 126 8.69 1.35 8.08
CA ALA A 126 8.64 2.81 8.23
C ALA A 126 9.98 3.49 7.95
N LYS A 127 11.09 2.88 8.38
CA LYS A 127 12.45 3.40 8.12
C LYS A 127 12.70 3.58 6.63
N THR A 128 12.28 2.62 5.80
CA THR A 128 12.48 2.70 4.34
C THR A 128 11.76 3.89 3.73
N PHE A 129 10.57 4.27 4.25
CA PHE A 129 9.89 5.48 3.79
C PHE A 129 10.64 6.75 4.20
N LEU A 130 11.20 6.76 5.41
CA LEU A 130 11.94 7.88 5.97
C LEU A 130 13.36 8.05 5.39
N GLU A 131 13.82 7.12 4.55
CA GLU A 131 15.05 7.28 3.76
C GLU A 131 14.88 8.29 2.62
N SER A 132 13.64 8.59 2.19
CA SER A 132 13.37 9.73 1.29
C SER A 132 13.67 11.03 2.03
N GLU A 133 14.70 11.74 1.59
CA GLU A 133 15.20 12.94 2.28
C GLU A 133 14.12 14.03 2.31
N ARG A 134 13.44 14.21 1.17
CA ARG A 134 12.39 15.23 1.03
C ARG A 134 11.17 14.90 1.87
N PHE A 135 10.74 13.64 1.88
CA PHE A 135 9.63 13.20 2.73
C PHE A 135 9.96 13.41 4.22
N ALA A 136 11.12 12.94 4.67
CA ALA A 136 11.55 13.07 6.07
C ALA A 136 11.64 14.54 6.50
N ALA A 137 12.21 15.41 5.66
CA ALA A 137 12.32 16.83 5.94
C ALA A 137 10.95 17.52 6.06
N LEU A 138 10.02 17.24 5.13
CA LEU A 138 8.65 17.78 5.19
C LEU A 138 7.90 17.30 6.43
N ARG A 139 8.05 16.02 6.78
CA ARG A 139 7.45 15.43 7.97
C ARG A 139 7.97 16.12 9.24
N ALA A 140 9.29 16.33 9.34
CA ALA A 140 9.93 17.02 10.45
C ALA A 140 9.56 18.50 10.54
N ALA A 141 9.35 19.17 9.41
CA ALA A 141 8.85 20.55 9.39
C ALA A 141 7.42 20.62 9.93
N ARG A 142 6.54 19.69 9.52
CA ARG A 142 5.15 19.61 9.98
C ARG A 142 5.04 19.32 11.48
N GLU A 143 5.91 18.46 12.02
CA GLU A 143 6.00 18.14 13.46
C GLU A 143 6.16 19.40 14.33
N ARG A 144 6.89 20.41 13.83
CA ARG A 144 7.10 21.68 14.56
C ARG A 144 5.82 22.50 14.70
N GLU A 145 4.85 22.31 13.81
CA GLU A 145 3.56 23.01 13.83
C GLU A 145 2.48 22.18 14.52
N LYS A 146 2.46 20.88 14.28
CA LYS A 146 1.48 19.94 14.83
C LYS A 146 2.11 18.56 15.01
N PRO A 147 1.82 17.84 16.11
CA PRO A 147 2.28 16.47 16.30
C PRO A 147 1.92 15.58 15.11
N VAL A 148 2.92 14.89 14.55
CA VAL A 148 2.77 13.88 13.51
C VAL A 148 3.01 12.51 14.15
N SER A 149 2.17 11.55 13.79
CA SER A 149 2.31 10.20 14.33
C SER A 149 3.60 9.53 13.82
N SER A 150 4.26 8.79 14.72
CA SER A 150 5.39 7.92 14.44
C SER A 150 4.98 6.46 14.24
N GLU A 151 3.68 6.14 14.36
CA GLU A 151 3.19 4.79 14.10
C GLU A 151 3.48 4.38 12.65
N PRO A 152 4.02 3.17 12.41
CA PRO A 152 4.48 2.79 11.07
C PRO A 152 3.44 2.90 9.96
N ILE A 153 2.17 2.60 10.27
CA ILE A 153 1.08 2.73 9.30
C ILE A 153 0.77 4.19 8.96
N ASP A 154 0.88 5.11 9.91
CA ASP A 154 0.69 6.55 9.65
C ASP A 154 1.83 7.09 8.78
N VAL A 155 3.07 6.65 9.03
CA VAL A 155 4.23 6.99 8.18
C VAL A 155 4.02 6.49 6.75
N LEU A 156 3.52 5.27 6.57
CA LEU A 156 3.20 4.70 5.26
C LEU A 156 2.16 5.55 4.51
N GLU A 157 1.07 5.93 5.18
CA GLU A 157 -0.02 6.68 4.53
C GLU A 157 0.41 8.09 4.14
N ASP A 158 1.15 8.77 4.99
CA ASP A 158 1.70 10.07 4.67
C ASP A 158 2.76 9.98 3.55
N PHE A 159 3.56 8.92 3.50
CA PHE A 159 4.49 8.66 2.39
C PHE A 159 3.72 8.48 1.07
N ALA A 160 2.61 7.74 1.10
CA ALA A 160 1.75 7.56 -0.07
C ALA A 160 1.17 8.90 -0.57
N GLN A 161 0.76 9.78 0.34
CA GLN A 161 0.32 11.14 0.00
C GLN A 161 1.45 11.97 -0.58
N HIS A 162 2.63 11.95 0.04
CA HIS A 162 3.82 12.66 -0.44
C HIS A 162 4.20 12.24 -1.86
N THR A 163 4.26 10.93 -2.10
CA THR A 163 4.56 10.35 -3.42
C THR A 163 3.55 10.82 -4.48
N SER A 164 2.26 10.89 -4.11
CA SER A 164 1.20 11.36 -5.01
C SER A 164 1.33 12.85 -5.33
N ILE A 165 1.82 13.65 -4.38
CA ILE A 165 2.19 15.05 -4.63
C ILE A 165 3.35 15.13 -5.60
N VAL A 166 4.40 14.32 -5.43
CA VAL A 166 5.55 14.28 -6.36
C VAL A 166 5.09 13.95 -7.79
N PHE A 167 4.23 12.95 -7.96
CA PHE A 167 3.67 12.59 -9.28
C PHE A 167 2.79 13.68 -9.89
N SER A 168 2.02 14.41 -9.08
CA SER A 168 1.12 15.44 -9.58
C SER A 168 1.81 16.78 -9.82
N TYR A 169 2.88 17.09 -9.07
CA TYR A 169 3.50 18.42 -9.06
C TYR A 169 3.95 18.85 -10.46
N GLU A 170 4.56 17.98 -11.26
CA GLU A 170 4.99 18.29 -12.64
C GLU A 170 3.86 18.80 -13.56
N PHE A 171 2.60 18.53 -13.22
CA PHE A 171 1.43 18.85 -14.04
C PHE A 171 0.47 19.84 -13.37
N THR A 172 0.82 20.39 -12.20
CA THR A 172 -0.03 21.39 -11.56
C THR A 172 0.09 22.76 -12.23
N PRO A 173 -0.99 23.55 -12.30
CA PRO A 173 -0.90 24.94 -12.77
C PRO A 173 0.13 25.77 -11.99
N LEU A 174 0.29 25.50 -10.69
CA LEU A 174 1.27 26.16 -9.84
C LEU A 174 2.70 25.84 -10.26
N SER A 175 3.02 24.56 -10.53
CA SER A 175 4.34 24.15 -10.99
C SER A 175 4.66 24.67 -12.39
N HIS A 176 3.67 24.66 -13.29
CA HIS A 176 3.82 25.30 -14.60
C HIS A 176 4.12 26.79 -14.47
N ALA A 177 3.37 27.51 -13.62
CA ALA A 177 3.61 28.92 -13.35
C ALA A 177 4.99 29.19 -12.74
N MET A 178 5.44 28.36 -11.79
CA MET A 178 6.78 28.50 -11.17
C MET A 178 7.91 28.18 -12.17
N THR A 179 7.76 27.14 -12.99
CA THR A 179 8.74 26.78 -14.03
C THR A 179 8.85 27.90 -15.07
N GLN A 180 7.71 28.47 -15.47
CA GLN A 180 7.68 29.63 -16.37
C GLN A 180 8.38 30.83 -15.73
N ALA A 181 8.06 31.15 -14.46
CA ALA A 181 8.67 32.27 -13.74
C ALA A 181 10.20 32.13 -13.58
N ILE A 182 10.70 30.92 -13.30
CA ILE A 182 12.15 30.64 -13.23
C ILE A 182 12.81 30.82 -14.60
N THR A 183 12.17 30.33 -15.66
CA THR A 183 12.68 30.46 -17.04
C THR A 183 12.76 31.94 -17.45
N GLU A 184 11.71 32.72 -17.16
CA GLU A 184 11.68 34.17 -17.41
C GLU A 184 12.73 34.93 -16.59
N ALA A 185 12.93 34.58 -15.32
CA ALA A 185 13.95 35.19 -14.46
C ALA A 185 15.39 34.91 -14.92
N HIS A 186 15.66 33.71 -15.45
CA HIS A 186 16.96 33.36 -16.03
C HIS A 186 17.16 33.96 -17.42
N ALA A 187 16.11 34.08 -18.24
CA ALA A 187 16.17 34.77 -19.53
C ALA A 187 16.25 36.31 -19.39
N GLY A 188 15.88 36.85 -18.23
CA GLY A 188 15.77 38.28 -17.94
C GLY A 188 17.01 38.98 -17.41
N LYS A 189 18.20 38.37 -17.39
CA LYS A 189 19.46 39.10 -17.20
C LYS A 189 20.14 39.37 -18.54
N PRO A 190 19.86 40.51 -19.22
CA PRO A 190 20.78 41.02 -20.20
C PRO A 190 22.04 41.46 -19.47
N ASP A 191 23.21 40.97 -19.91
CA ASP A 191 24.50 41.47 -19.48
C ASP A 191 24.53 43.01 -19.58
N LYS A 192 24.69 43.66 -18.43
CA LYS A 192 25.20 45.02 -18.31
C LYS A 192 26.15 45.09 -17.14
#